data_AF-A0A2N5YN68-F1
#
_entry.id   AF-A0A2N5YN68-F1
#
_cell.length_a   1.000
_cell.length_b   1.000
_cell.length_c   1.000
_cell.angle_alpha   90.00
_cell.angle_beta   90.00
_cell.angle_gamma   90.00
#
_symmetry.space_group_name_H-M   'P 1'
#
loop_
_entity.id
_entity.type
_entity.pdbx_description
1 polymer ?
#
loop_
_entity_poly.entity_id
_entity_poly.type
_entity_poly.pdbx_seq_one_letter_code
_entity_poly.pdbx_strand_id
1 'polypeptide(L)'
;KQSILRILDRLNPKHIIIVSSAPQIRYPDCYGIDMAKLGDFAAFKATIELLKDQGKEKLIQDVYRKSKEQENLPKEQIVNYVKEIYKPFLADEISEKISQILTPEDISAKISIVYQSIENLHEACPIDKGDWYFTGDYPTAGGNKVVNTSFINYIEGKNKRAY
;
A
#
# COMPACT_ATOMS: atom_id res chain seq x y z
N LYS A 1 13.85 -18.39 -7.84
CA LYS A 1 13.55 -16.93 -7.90
C LYS A 1 14.84 -16.17 -7.57
N GLN A 2 15.37 -15.37 -8.50
CA GLN A 2 16.54 -14.54 -8.19
C GLN A 2 16.08 -13.31 -7.40
N SER A 3 16.31 -13.32 -6.09
CA SER A 3 16.07 -12.15 -5.24
C SER A 3 17.32 -11.29 -5.24
N ILE A 4 17.19 -10.00 -5.55
CA ILE A 4 18.28 -9.03 -5.52
C ILE A 4 18.97 -9.01 -4.14
N LEU A 5 18.18 -9.18 -3.06
CA LEU A 5 18.69 -9.25 -1.70
C LEU A 5 19.65 -10.42 -1.50
N ARG A 6 19.33 -11.61 -2.04
CA ARG A 6 20.21 -12.79 -1.95
C ARG A 6 21.50 -12.62 -2.75
N ILE A 7 21.46 -11.84 -3.82
CA ILE A 7 22.67 -11.55 -4.61
C ILE A 7 23.58 -10.60 -3.81
N LEU A 8 22.99 -9.56 -3.21
CA LEU A 8 23.72 -8.60 -2.38
C LEU A 8 24.27 -9.22 -1.09
N ASP A 9 23.53 -10.13 -0.46
CA ASP A 9 23.94 -10.78 0.79
C ASP A 9 25.20 -11.64 0.65
N ARG A 10 25.50 -12.15 -0.56
CA ARG A 10 26.75 -12.89 -0.84
C ARG A 10 28.02 -12.07 -0.64
N LEU A 11 27.91 -10.75 -0.60
CA LEU A 11 29.02 -9.85 -0.28
C LEU A 11 29.25 -9.74 1.24
N ASN A 12 28.48 -10.47 2.05
CA ASN A 12 28.47 -10.45 3.50
C ASN A 12 28.35 -9.03 4.11
N PRO A 13 27.44 -8.16 3.63
CA PRO A 13 27.21 -6.89 4.27
C PRO A 13 26.56 -7.09 5.65
N LYS A 14 26.86 -6.23 6.61
CA LYS A 14 26.15 -6.24 7.91
C LYS A 14 24.72 -5.70 7.79
N HIS A 15 24.52 -4.75 6.87
CA HIS A 15 23.25 -4.04 6.68
C HIS A 15 23.12 -3.64 5.21
N ILE A 16 22.00 -3.97 4.60
CA ILE A 16 21.59 -3.50 3.28
C ILE A 16 20.46 -2.49 3.47
N ILE A 17 20.67 -1.27 2.97
CA ILE A 17 19.66 -0.20 2.98
C ILE A 17 19.20 0.01 1.54
N ILE A 18 17.91 -0.23 1.29
CA ILE A 18 17.26 0.07 0.01
C ILE A 18 16.57 1.42 0.15
N VAL A 19 16.84 2.32 -0.80
CA VAL A 19 16.20 3.63 -0.84
C VAL A 19 15.28 3.67 -2.06
N SER A 20 13.97 3.81 -1.82
CA SER A 20 12.99 4.06 -2.86
C SER A 20 12.90 5.55 -3.14
N SER A 21 13.12 5.94 -4.39
CA SER A 21 12.92 7.32 -4.86
C SER A 21 11.45 7.74 -4.91
N ALA A 22 10.52 6.80 -4.73
CA ALA A 22 9.09 7.07 -4.63
C ALA A 22 8.56 6.79 -3.21
N PRO A 23 7.48 7.46 -2.79
CA PRO A 23 6.72 7.07 -1.61
C PRO A 23 6.15 5.66 -1.72
N GLN A 24 5.63 5.16 -0.59
CA GLN A 24 4.97 3.87 -0.53
C GLN A 24 3.72 3.87 -1.41
N ILE A 25 3.68 2.97 -2.38
CA ILE A 25 2.48 2.72 -3.17
C ILE A 25 1.45 2.01 -2.29
N ARG A 26 0.33 2.69 -2.02
CA ARG A 26 -0.72 2.24 -1.09
C ARG A 26 -2.05 1.93 -1.77
N TYR A 27 -2.36 2.57 -2.90
CA TYR A 27 -3.68 2.47 -3.53
C TYR A 27 -3.57 2.12 -5.03
N PRO A 28 -4.61 1.48 -5.61
CA PRO A 28 -4.58 1.07 -7.00
C PRO A 28 -4.66 2.28 -7.95
N ASP A 29 -4.12 2.12 -9.15
CA ASP A 29 -4.32 3.09 -10.22
C ASP A 29 -5.53 2.73 -11.09
N CYS A 30 -6.25 3.74 -11.56
CA CYS A 30 -7.37 3.60 -12.49
C CYS A 30 -7.26 4.53 -13.71
N TYR A 31 -6.10 5.12 -13.97
CA TYR A 31 -5.87 6.12 -15.02
C TYR A 31 -4.87 5.68 -16.10
N GLY A 32 -4.51 4.39 -16.13
CA GLY A 32 -3.77 3.77 -17.23
C GLY A 32 -2.54 2.96 -16.81
N ILE A 33 -2.21 2.94 -15.52
CA ILE A 33 -1.11 2.13 -14.98
C ILE A 33 -1.68 0.81 -14.46
N ASP A 34 -1.06 -0.33 -14.82
CA ASP A 34 -1.55 -1.66 -14.43
C ASP A 34 -1.24 -1.98 -12.95
N MET A 35 -2.02 -1.36 -12.06
CA MET A 35 -1.91 -1.48 -10.61
C MET A 35 -3.30 -1.66 -9.99
N ALA A 36 -3.99 -2.75 -10.34
CA ALA A 36 -5.43 -2.89 -10.05
C ALA A 36 -5.78 -3.53 -8.68
N LYS A 37 -4.85 -4.25 -8.06
CA LYS A 37 -5.13 -5.13 -6.92
C LYS A 37 -4.35 -4.69 -5.67
N LEU A 38 -5.08 -4.26 -4.64
CA LEU A 38 -4.49 -3.90 -3.34
C LEU A 38 -3.64 -5.03 -2.75
N GLY A 39 -4.10 -6.27 -2.90
CA GLY A 39 -3.40 -7.45 -2.39
C GLY A 39 -1.99 -7.63 -2.96
N ASP A 40 -1.63 -6.99 -4.07
CA ASP A 40 -0.30 -7.09 -4.65
C ASP A 40 0.69 -6.08 -4.06
N PHE A 41 0.21 -5.03 -3.38
CA PHE A 41 1.07 -3.98 -2.84
C PHE A 41 1.69 -4.35 -1.49
N ALA A 42 3.01 -4.17 -1.39
CA ALA A 42 3.76 -4.45 -0.17
C ALA A 42 3.27 -3.60 1.01
N ALA A 43 3.01 -2.31 0.79
CA ALA A 43 2.52 -1.41 1.85
C ALA A 43 1.12 -1.80 2.36
N PHE A 44 0.23 -2.24 1.47
CA PHE A 44 -1.08 -2.75 1.87
C PHE A 44 -0.96 -4.04 2.69
N LYS A 45 -0.20 -5.03 2.20
CA LYS A 45 0.07 -6.28 2.93
C LYS A 45 0.66 -6.02 4.32
N ALA A 46 1.68 -5.17 4.39
CA ALA A 46 2.32 -4.76 5.64
C ALA A 46 1.32 -4.12 6.61
N THR A 47 0.45 -3.24 6.12
CA THR A 47 -0.56 -2.58 6.96
C THR A 47 -1.60 -3.57 7.49
N ILE A 48 -2.07 -4.50 6.65
CA ILE A 48 -3.01 -5.55 7.09
C ILE A 48 -2.37 -6.46 8.15
N GLU A 49 -1.10 -6.81 7.99
CA GLU A 49 -0.37 -7.62 8.97
C GLU A 49 -0.15 -6.86 10.29
N LEU A 50 0.26 -5.59 10.23
CA LEU A 50 0.38 -4.73 11.42
C LEU A 50 -0.94 -4.59 12.19
N LEU A 51 -2.06 -4.46 11.47
CA LEU A 51 -3.38 -4.41 12.12
C LEU A 51 -3.70 -5.71 12.85
N LYS A 52 -3.36 -6.86 12.28
CA LYS A 52 -3.56 -8.17 12.92
C LYS A 52 -2.63 -8.36 14.12
N ASP A 53 -1.35 -8.05 13.95
CA ASP A 53 -0.35 -8.16 15.02
C ASP A 53 -0.70 -7.32 16.25
N GLN A 54 -1.39 -6.19 16.04
CA GLN A 54 -1.85 -5.30 17.10
C GLN A 54 -3.30 -5.54 17.57
N GLY A 55 -3.96 -6.61 17.12
CA GLY A 55 -5.34 -6.93 17.50
C GLY A 55 -6.39 -5.90 17.03
N LYS A 56 -6.10 -5.18 15.94
CA LYS A 56 -6.94 -4.12 15.35
C LYS A 56 -7.78 -4.62 14.16
N GLU A 57 -8.08 -5.91 14.07
CA GLU A 57 -8.87 -6.51 12.99
C GLU A 57 -10.27 -5.90 12.86
N LYS A 58 -10.83 -5.42 13.98
CA LYS A 58 -12.10 -4.68 13.98
C LYS A 58 -12.06 -3.47 13.03
N LEU A 59 -10.93 -2.76 12.92
CA LEU A 59 -10.79 -1.65 11.99
C LEU A 59 -10.89 -2.12 10.53
N ILE A 60 -10.31 -3.28 10.21
CA ILE A 60 -10.41 -3.88 8.87
C ILE A 60 -11.88 -4.17 8.55
N GLN A 61 -12.61 -4.77 9.51
CA GLN A 61 -14.03 -5.08 9.36
C GLN A 61 -14.90 -3.82 9.25
N ASP A 62 -14.61 -2.78 10.02
CA ASP A 62 -15.31 -1.50 9.96
C ASP A 62 -15.12 -0.82 8.61
N VAL A 63 -13.88 -0.78 8.10
CA VAL A 63 -13.58 -0.25 6.76
C VAL A 63 -14.27 -1.08 5.69
N TYR A 64 -14.28 -2.41 5.83
CA TYR A 64 -14.98 -3.30 4.89
C TYR A 64 -16.48 -3.00 4.87
N ARG A 65 -17.12 -2.92 6.04
CA ARG A 65 -18.55 -2.60 6.16
C ARG A 65 -18.87 -1.25 5.52
N LYS A 66 -18.11 -0.20 5.86
CA LYS A 66 -18.27 1.14 5.27
C LYS A 66 -18.08 1.13 3.76
N SER A 67 -17.12 0.36 3.25
CA SER A 67 -16.88 0.21 1.80
C SER A 67 -18.07 -0.48 1.13
N LYS A 68 -18.59 -1.55 1.76
CA LYS A 68 -19.70 -2.35 1.24
C LYS A 68 -21.03 -1.59 1.23
N GLU A 69 -21.29 -0.76 2.23
CA GLU A 69 -22.47 0.12 2.30
C GLU A 69 -22.54 1.10 1.11
N GLN A 70 -21.39 1.40 0.48
CA GLN A 70 -21.30 2.30 -0.68
C GLN A 70 -21.39 1.57 -2.03
N GLU A 71 -21.49 0.23 -2.08
CA GLU A 71 -21.40 -0.56 -3.32
C GLU A 71 -22.43 -0.16 -4.38
N ASN A 72 -23.64 0.22 -3.94
CA ASN A 72 -24.76 0.61 -4.80
C ASN A 72 -24.96 2.13 -4.92
N LEU A 73 -24.07 2.93 -4.32
CA LEU A 73 -24.17 4.39 -4.43
C LEU A 73 -23.68 4.88 -5.79
N PRO A 74 -24.19 6.03 -6.27
CA PRO A 74 -23.57 6.75 -7.37
C PRO A 74 -22.10 7.01 -7.06
N LYS A 75 -21.22 6.87 -8.07
CA LYS A 75 -19.76 7.00 -7.88
C LYS A 75 -19.38 8.34 -7.24
N GLU A 76 -20.13 9.39 -7.53
CA GLU A 76 -19.96 10.76 -7.00
C GLU A 76 -20.14 10.85 -5.48
N GLN A 77 -20.81 9.87 -4.85
CA GLN A 77 -21.04 9.80 -3.41
C GLN A 77 -20.05 8.85 -2.70
N ILE A 78 -19.20 8.15 -3.46
CA ILE A 78 -18.27 7.17 -2.88
C ILE A 78 -17.06 7.88 -2.26
N VAL A 79 -16.84 7.59 -0.99
CA VAL A 79 -15.69 8.02 -0.18
C VAL A 79 -14.68 6.87 -0.07
N ASN A 80 -13.39 7.17 -0.19
CA ASN A 80 -12.31 6.21 0.02
C ASN A 80 -12.08 5.93 1.52
N TYR A 81 -12.79 4.95 2.08
CA TYR A 81 -12.59 4.52 3.46
C TYR A 81 -11.32 3.68 3.65
N VAL A 82 -10.70 3.17 2.58
CA VAL A 82 -9.46 2.40 2.67
C VAL A 82 -8.34 3.22 3.28
N LYS A 83 -8.36 4.56 3.18
CA LYS A 83 -7.42 5.44 3.89
C LYS A 83 -7.38 5.18 5.41
N GLU A 84 -8.49 4.74 6.01
CA GLU A 84 -8.58 4.55 7.46
C GLU A 84 -7.66 3.43 7.98
N ILE A 85 -7.36 2.40 7.18
CA ILE A 85 -6.49 1.30 7.64
C ILE A 85 -5.05 1.76 7.89
N TYR A 86 -4.62 2.83 7.22
CA TYR A 86 -3.27 3.41 7.34
C TYR A 86 -3.15 4.42 8.48
N LYS A 87 -4.25 5.05 8.92
CA LYS A 87 -4.25 6.10 9.96
C LYS A 87 -3.58 5.70 11.29
N PRO A 88 -3.64 4.43 11.75
CA PRO A 88 -3.04 4.06 13.03
C PRO A 88 -1.51 3.96 13.02
N PHE A 89 -0.85 4.14 11.86
CA PHE A 89 0.58 3.88 11.70
C PHE A 89 1.30 5.06 11.06
N LEU A 90 2.54 5.28 11.50
CA LEU A 90 3.49 6.13 10.81
C LEU A 90 3.99 5.44 9.53
N ALA A 91 4.45 6.25 8.57
CA ALA A 91 5.04 5.72 7.35
C ALA A 91 6.23 4.79 7.65
N ASP A 92 7.07 5.15 8.61
CA ASP A 92 8.24 4.35 9.01
C ASP A 92 7.87 2.99 9.61
N GLU A 93 6.77 2.90 10.36
CA GLU A 93 6.29 1.61 10.89
C GLU A 93 5.88 0.67 9.76
N ILE A 94 5.18 1.20 8.75
CA ILE A 94 4.81 0.44 7.56
C ILE A 94 6.08 0.05 6.78
N SER A 95 7.05 0.96 6.63
CA SER A 95 8.33 0.68 5.96
C SER A 95 9.14 -0.42 6.64
N GLU A 96 9.18 -0.42 7.97
CA GLU A 96 9.84 -1.48 8.75
C GLU A 96 9.13 -2.82 8.54
N LYS A 97 7.79 -2.85 8.60
CA LYS A 97 7.04 -4.08 8.33
C LYS A 97 7.21 -4.57 6.88
N ILE A 98 7.26 -3.67 5.89
CA ILE A 98 7.58 -4.04 4.51
C ILE A 98 8.97 -4.69 4.45
N SER A 99 9.96 -4.11 5.14
CA SER A 99 11.33 -4.66 5.20
C SER A 99 11.32 -6.07 5.77
N GLN A 100 10.56 -6.32 6.84
CA GLN A 100 10.40 -7.66 7.43
C GLN A 100 9.77 -8.65 6.44
N ILE A 101 8.65 -8.29 5.80
CA ILE A 101 7.94 -9.17 4.86
C ILE A 101 8.79 -9.51 3.63
N LEU A 102 9.60 -8.58 3.15
CA LEU A 102 10.43 -8.77 1.97
C LEU A 102 11.78 -9.44 2.28
N THR A 103 12.18 -9.52 3.55
CA THR A 103 13.42 -10.18 3.97
C THR A 103 13.24 -11.69 3.96
N PRO A 104 13.95 -12.42 3.09
CA PRO A 104 13.98 -13.88 3.13
C PRO A 104 14.66 -14.37 4.41
N GLU A 105 14.18 -15.50 4.96
CA GLU A 105 14.74 -16.12 6.17
C GLU A 105 16.22 -16.54 6.03
N ASP A 106 16.71 -16.74 4.80
CA ASP A 106 18.05 -17.21 4.49
C ASP A 106 19.09 -16.09 4.29
N ILE A 107 18.76 -14.84 4.64
CA ILE A 107 19.65 -13.68 4.55
C ILE A 107 20.25 -13.34 5.91
N SER A 108 21.56 -13.06 5.93
CA SER A 108 22.27 -12.69 7.17
C SER A 108 22.27 -11.19 7.43
N ALA A 109 22.30 -10.37 6.38
CA ALA A 109 22.29 -8.92 6.51
C ALA A 109 20.96 -8.41 7.08
N LYS A 110 21.01 -7.40 7.95
CA LYS A 110 19.81 -6.59 8.27
C LYS A 110 19.34 -5.91 6.98
N ILE A 111 18.03 -5.94 6.69
CA ILE A 111 17.43 -5.21 5.57
C ILE A 111 16.61 -4.05 6.12
N SER A 112 16.79 -2.86 5.55
CA SER A 112 15.92 -1.71 5.80
C SER A 112 15.55 -1.04 4.50
N ILE A 113 14.28 -0.67 4.36
CA ILE A 113 13.77 0.02 3.18
C ILE A 113 13.28 1.40 3.59
N VAL A 114 13.92 2.43 3.05
CA VAL A 114 13.56 3.84 3.25
C VAL A 114 12.82 4.32 2.01
N TYR A 115 11.73 5.06 2.21
CA TYR A 115 10.92 5.62 1.13
C TYR A 115 11.02 7.13 1.16
N GLN A 116 10.98 7.76 -0.01
CA GLN A 116 10.79 9.19 -0.12
C GLN A 116 9.44 9.59 0.50
N SER A 117 9.37 10.73 1.20
CA SER A 117 8.10 11.25 1.71
C SER A 117 7.25 11.84 0.59
N ILE A 118 5.94 11.94 0.81
CA ILE A 118 5.01 12.55 -0.17
C ILE A 118 5.31 14.04 -0.28
N GLU A 119 5.65 14.68 0.85
CA GLU A 119 6.02 16.09 0.94
C GLU A 119 7.25 16.38 0.07
N ASN A 120 8.31 15.56 0.19
CA ASN A 120 9.52 15.74 -0.61
C ASN A 120 9.28 15.42 -2.08
N LEU A 121 8.38 14.49 -2.40
CA LEU A 121 7.98 14.25 -3.80
C LEU A 121 7.36 15.53 -4.40
N HIS A 122 6.46 16.19 -3.68
CA HIS A 122 5.84 17.43 -4.14
C HIS A 122 6.82 18.60 -4.23
N GLU A 123 7.80 18.67 -3.33
CA GLU A 123 8.86 19.67 -3.41
C GLU A 123 9.76 19.44 -4.64
N ALA A 124 10.13 18.18 -4.91
CA ALA A 124 10.98 17.82 -6.03
C ALA A 124 10.26 17.94 -7.40
N CYS A 125 8.95 17.67 -7.44
CA CYS A 125 8.13 17.66 -8.66
C CYS A 125 6.91 18.60 -8.52
N PRO A 126 7.09 19.93 -8.45
CA PRO A 126 6.01 20.87 -8.12
C PRO A 126 4.91 20.99 -9.18
N ILE A 127 5.19 20.57 -10.42
CA ILE A 127 4.26 20.66 -11.55
C ILE A 127 3.39 19.39 -11.64
N ASP A 128 3.97 18.22 -11.32
CA ASP A 128 3.34 16.92 -11.48
C ASP A 128 2.63 16.49 -10.19
N LYS A 129 1.33 16.79 -10.10
CA LYS A 129 0.53 16.62 -8.88
C LYS A 129 -0.14 15.25 -8.72
N GLY A 130 0.23 14.27 -9.53
CA GLY A 130 -0.39 12.95 -9.49
C GLY A 130 0.14 12.10 -8.34
N ASP A 131 -0.61 12.02 -7.24
CA ASP A 131 -0.17 11.35 -6.01
C ASP A 131 -1.18 10.34 -5.43
N TRP A 132 -2.32 10.11 -6.11
CA TRP A 132 -3.46 9.36 -5.57
C TRP A 132 -3.12 7.91 -5.16
N TYR A 133 -2.16 7.26 -5.82
CA TYR A 133 -1.71 5.92 -5.44
C TYR A 133 -0.81 5.91 -4.18
N PHE A 134 -0.37 7.07 -3.71
CA PHE A 134 0.33 7.28 -2.43
C PHE A 134 -0.62 7.80 -1.34
N THR A 135 -1.46 8.79 -1.66
CA THR A 135 -2.33 9.51 -0.70
C THR A 135 -3.71 8.89 -0.54
N GLY A 136 -4.23 8.27 -1.60
CA GLY A 136 -5.60 7.79 -1.70
C GLY A 136 -6.60 8.89 -2.09
N ASP A 137 -6.11 10.07 -2.45
CA ASP A 137 -6.91 11.22 -2.87
C ASP A 137 -7.08 11.23 -4.39
N TYR A 138 -8.05 10.45 -4.85
CA TYR A 138 -8.33 10.31 -6.27
C TYR A 138 -8.90 11.61 -6.87
N PRO A 139 -8.41 12.07 -8.04
CA PRO A 139 -8.93 13.27 -8.70
C PRO A 139 -10.34 13.08 -9.26
N THR A 140 -10.82 11.83 -9.40
CA THR A 140 -12.17 11.54 -9.89
C THR A 140 -12.90 10.56 -8.98
N ALA A 141 -14.23 10.73 -8.91
CA ALA A 141 -15.15 9.83 -8.20
C ALA A 141 -15.00 8.35 -8.60
N GLY A 142 -14.59 8.08 -9.84
CA GLY A 142 -14.31 6.73 -10.32
C GLY A 142 -13.17 6.05 -9.56
N GLY A 143 -12.13 6.79 -9.17
CA GLY A 143 -11.01 6.25 -8.42
C GLY A 143 -11.40 5.77 -7.02
N ASN A 144 -12.24 6.54 -6.32
CA ASN A 144 -12.82 6.13 -5.04
C ASN A 144 -13.64 4.85 -5.17
N LYS A 145 -14.37 4.67 -6.27
CA LYS A 145 -15.08 3.40 -6.53
C LYS A 145 -14.09 2.24 -6.66
N VAL A 146 -13.06 2.41 -7.48
CA VAL A 146 -12.07 1.35 -7.77
C VAL A 146 -11.34 0.90 -6.50
N VAL A 147 -10.88 1.82 -5.66
CA VAL A 147 -10.17 1.46 -4.42
C VAL A 147 -11.06 0.71 -3.42
N ASN A 148 -12.32 1.15 -3.23
CA ASN A 148 -13.28 0.46 -2.36
C ASN A 148 -13.60 -0.94 -2.92
N THR A 149 -13.85 -1.07 -4.22
CA THR A 149 -14.10 -2.36 -4.87
C THR A 149 -12.88 -3.29 -4.76
N SER A 150 -11.66 -2.76 -4.93
CA SER A 150 -10.41 -3.53 -4.76
C SER A 150 -10.27 -4.05 -3.33
N PHE A 151 -10.64 -3.25 -2.34
CA PHE A 151 -10.61 -3.65 -0.93
C PHE A 151 -11.66 -4.71 -0.61
N ILE A 152 -12.90 -4.54 -1.08
CA ILE A 152 -13.97 -5.54 -0.96
C ILE A 152 -13.52 -6.86 -1.59
N ASN A 153 -12.98 -6.82 -2.81
CA ASN A 153 -12.48 -8.01 -3.50
C ASN A 153 -11.37 -8.72 -2.71
N TYR A 154 -10.45 -7.96 -2.12
CA TYR A 154 -9.40 -8.52 -1.27
C TYR A 154 -9.98 -9.26 -0.05
N ILE A 155 -10.90 -8.61 0.68
CA ILE A 155 -11.53 -9.21 1.88
C ILE A 155 -12.37 -10.44 1.53
N GLU A 156 -13.10 -10.41 0.41
CA GLU A 156 -13.94 -11.52 -0.06
C GLU A 156 -13.14 -12.62 -0.79
N GLY A 157 -11.81 -12.50 -0.89
CA GLY A 157 -10.95 -13.48 -1.57
C GLY A 157 -11.15 -13.56 -3.09
N LYS A 158 -11.73 -12.53 -3.70
CA LYS A 158 -12.01 -12.47 -5.14
C LYS A 158 -10.78 -11.99 -5.90
N ASN A 159 -10.20 -12.86 -6.72
CA ASN A 159 -9.07 -12.50 -7.58
C ASN A 159 -9.52 -11.81 -8.90
N LYS A 160 -10.25 -10.70 -8.80
CA LYS A 160 -10.78 -9.93 -9.93
C LYS A 160 -10.24 -8.50 -9.94
N ARG A 161 -10.23 -7.87 -11.11
CA ARG A 161 -9.97 -6.42 -11.22
C ARG A 161 -11.15 -5.64 -10.62
N ALA A 162 -10.86 -4.43 -10.17
CA ALA A 162 -11.82 -3.57 -9.50
C ALA A 162 -12.61 -2.63 -10.45
N TYR A 163 -12.40 -2.78 -11.75
CA TYR A 163 -13.11 -2.11 -12.84
C TYR A 163 -13.50 -3.11 -13.93
#